data_AF-A0A3D3PAC4-F1
#
_entry.id   AF-A0A3D3PAC4-F1
#
_cell.length_a   1.000
_cell.length_b   1.000
_cell.length_c   1.000
_cell.angle_alpha   90.00
_cell.angle_beta   90.00
_cell.angle_gamma   90.00
#
_symmetry.space_group_name_H-M   'P 1'
#
loop_
_entity.id
_entity.type
_entity.pdbx_description
1 polymer ?
#
loop_
_entity_poly.entity_id
_entity_poly.type
_entity_poly.pdbx_seq_one_letter_code
_entity_poly.pdbx_strand_id
1 'polypeptide(L)' 'MTNQLLIAGLGSSEIIIILVVILLMFGGKKIPELMRGLGRGVKEFKDAKDSPPSSAPENEDHKV' A
#
# COMPACT_ATOMS: atom_id res chain seq x y z
N MET A 1 26.04 23.65 -17.31
CA MET A 1 26.49 22.26 -17.04
C MET A 1 26.15 21.95 -15.59
N THR A 2 24.87 21.69 -15.26
CA THR A 2 24.43 21.44 -13.87
C THR A 2 23.33 20.37 -13.77
N ASN A 3 22.89 19.79 -14.89
CA ASN A 3 21.66 18.99 -14.95
C ASN A 3 21.89 17.48 -14.93
N GLN A 4 23.11 17.00 -14.68
CA GLN A 4 23.40 15.55 -14.56
C GLN A 4 23.42 15.02 -13.12
N LEU A 5 23.37 15.90 -12.11
CA LEU A 5 23.28 15.51 -10.70
C LEU A 5 21.82 15.24 -10.24
N LEU A 6 20.83 15.66 -11.02
CA LEU A 6 19.41 15.59 -10.62
C LEU A 6 18.80 14.18 -10.56
N ILE A 7 19.48 13.14 -11.03
CA ILE A 7 18.97 11.76 -10.94
C ILE A 7 19.95 10.85 -10.20
N ALA A 8 21.26 11.09 -10.32
CA ALA A 8 22.30 10.32 -9.63
C ALA A 8 22.70 10.89 -8.25
N GLY A 9 22.32 12.13 -7.94
CA GLY A 9 22.66 12.85 -6.72
C GLY A 9 21.44 13.35 -5.95
N LEU A 10 20.27 12.71 -6.13
CA LEU A 10 19.10 12.94 -5.28
C LEU A 10 19.43 12.50 -3.86
N GLY A 11 20.10 13.37 -3.13
CA GLY A 11 20.38 13.19 -1.72
C GLY A 11 19.07 13.17 -0.94
N SER A 12 19.15 12.71 0.31
CA SER A 12 18.01 12.68 1.24
C SER A 12 17.26 14.03 1.31
N SER A 13 17.97 15.14 1.11
CA SER A 13 17.43 16.50 1.08
C SER A 13 16.46 16.77 -0.07
N GLU A 14 16.77 16.36 -1.31
CA GLU A 14 15.87 16.60 -2.45
C GLU A 14 14.61 15.74 -2.37
N ILE A 15 14.75 14.49 -1.90
CA ILE A 15 13.60 13.61 -1.63
C ILE A 15 12.67 14.25 -0.59
N ILE A 16 13.21 14.85 0.48
CA ILE A 16 12.42 15.57 1.49
C ILE A 16 11.68 16.74 0.86
N ILE A 17 12.33 17.55 0.00
CA ILE A 17 11.68 18.68 -0.67
C ILE A 17 10.51 18.21 -1.55
N ILE A 18 10.71 17.16 -2.34
CA ILE A 18 9.66 16.59 -3.20
C ILE A 18 8.50 16.07 -2.35
N LEU A 19 8.78 15.35 -1.26
CA LEU A 19 7.76 14.88 -0.33
C LEU A 19 6.97 16.04 0.27
N VAL A 20 7.63 17.13 0.66
CA VAL A 20 6.97 18.33 1.20
C VAL A 20 6.06 18.97 0.15
N VAL A 21 6.50 19.11 -1.11
CA VAL A 21 5.68 19.67 -2.19
C VAL A 21 4.43 18.82 -2.44
N ILE A 22 4.58 17.49 -2.51
CA ILE A 22 3.45 16.55 -2.63
C ILE A 22 2.52 16.68 -1.42
N LEU A 23 3.08 16.80 -0.22
CA LEU A 23 2.31 16.96 1.01
C LEU A 23 1.52 18.28 1.05
N LEU A 24 2.06 19.36 0.46
CA LEU A 24 1.36 20.64 0.34
C LEU A 24 0.25 20.59 -0.71
N MET A 25 0.48 19.94 -1.87
CA MET A 25 -0.54 19.79 -2.91
C MET A 25 -1.71 18.90 -2.48
N PHE A 26 -1.41 17.73 -1.88
CA PHE A 26 -2.41 16.74 -1.52
C PHE A 26 -2.90 16.89 -0.07
N GLY A 27 -2.15 17.59 0.78
CA GLY A 27 -2.38 17.68 2.22
C GLY A 27 -1.87 16.45 2.98
N GLY A 28 -1.43 16.65 4.23
CA GLY A 28 -0.90 15.57 5.08
C GLY A 28 -1.88 14.44 5.41
N LYS A 29 -3.18 14.66 5.21
CA LYS A 29 -4.23 13.68 5.51
C LYS A 29 -4.53 12.73 4.34
N LYS A 30 -4.27 13.13 3.09
CA LYS A 30 -4.65 12.33 1.92
C LYS A 30 -3.69 11.19 1.61
N ILE A 31 -2.40 11.35 1.90
CA ILE A 31 -1.41 10.27 1.75
C ILE A 31 -1.77 9.07 2.66
N PRO A 32 -2.03 9.24 3.98
CA PRO A 32 -2.48 8.16 4.85
C PRO A 32 -3.86 7.58 4.48
N GLU A 33 -4.78 8.43 4.03
CA GLU A 33 -6.13 8.01 3.60
C GLU A 33 -6.07 7.07 2.40
N LEU A 34 -5.26 7.42 1.39
CA LEU A 34 -4.99 6.59 0.21
C LEU A 34 -4.25 5.30 0.56
N MET A 35 -3.23 5.36 1.44
CA MET A 35 -2.51 4.17 1.91
C MET A 35 -3.42 3.19 2.66
N ARG A 36 -4.34 3.70 3.50
CA ARG A 36 -5.31 2.84 4.21
C ARG A 36 -6.30 2.20 3.25
N GLY A 37 -6.76 2.92 2.22
CA GLY A 37 -7.62 2.37 1.17
C GLY A 37 -6.91 1.29 0.35
N LEU A 38 -5.71 1.59 -0.15
CA LEU A 38 -4.89 0.65 -0.91
C LEU A 38 -4.53 -0.59 -0.08
N GLY A 39 -4.16 -0.40 1.20
CA GLY A 39 -3.80 -1.49 2.10
C GLY A 39 -4.96 -2.47 2.36
N ARG A 40 -6.20 -1.97 2.48
CA ARG A 40 -7.38 -2.84 2.56
C ARG A 40 -7.63 -3.59 1.26
N GLY A 41 -7.55 -2.91 0.11
CA GLY A 41 -7.73 -3.56 -1.19
C GLY A 41 -6.68 -4.64 -1.46
N VAL A 42 -5.41 -4.39 -1.12
CA VAL A 42 -4.34 -5.40 -1.22
C VAL A 42 -4.58 -6.56 -0.26
N LYS A 43 -5.05 -6.30 0.96
CA LYS A 43 -5.40 -7.35 1.93
C LYS A 43 -6.55 -8.23 1.42
N GLU A 44 -7.64 -7.65 0.95
CA GLU A 44 -8.78 -8.38 0.39
C GLU A 44 -8.38 -9.17 -0.86
N PHE A 45 -7.56 -8.58 -1.73
CA PHE A 45 -7.03 -9.27 -2.91
C PHE A 45 -6.16 -10.47 -2.53
N LYS A 46 -5.35 -10.33 -1.48
CA LYS A 46 -4.54 -11.42 -0.95
C LYS A 46 -5.42 -12.50 -0.30
N ASP A 47 -6.37 -12.11 0.55
CA ASP A 47 -7.31 -13.04 1.20
C ASP A 47 -8.12 -13.84 0.17
N ALA A 48 -8.56 -13.23 -0.93
CA ALA A 48 -9.26 -13.90 -2.03
C ALA A 48 -8.37 -14.82 -2.86
N LYS A 49 -7.07 -14.50 -2.99
CA LYS A 49 -6.10 -15.37 -3.67
C LYS A 49 -5.65 -16.55 -2.81
N ASP A 50 -5.48 -16.32 -1.51
CA ASP A 50 -4.96 -17.30 -0.56
C ASP A 50 -6.07 -18.17 0.07
N SER A 51 -7.35 -17.81 -0.13
CA SER A 51 -8.49 -18.66 0.20
C SER A 51 -8.85 -19.56 -0.99
N PRO A 52 -8.38 -20.83 -1.02
CA PRO A 52 -9.01 -21.82 -1.89
C PRO A 52 -10.49 -21.99 -1.48
N PRO A 53 -11.36 -22.50 -2.37
CA PRO A 53 -12.75 -22.81 -2.06
C PRO A 53 -12.81 -23.99 -1.08
N SER A 54 -12.46 -23.74 0.18
CA SER A 54 -12.59 -24.67 1.29
C SER A 54 -13.69 -24.19 2.22
N SER A 55 -14.85 -23.93 1.61
CA SER A 55 -16.15 -24.03 2.26
C SER A 55 -16.79 -25.35 1.83
N ALA A 56 -16.09 -26.46 2.03
CA ALA A 56 -16.79 -27.72 2.28
C ALA A 56 -17.14 -27.72 3.77
N PRO A 57 -18.43 -27.80 4.15
CA PRO A 57 -18.83 -27.80 5.54
C PRO A 57 -18.40 -29.13 6.16
N GLU A 58 -17.30 -29.15 6.90
CA GLU A 58 -16.99 -30.26 7.79
C GLU A 58 -17.79 -30.06 9.09
N ASN A 59 -19.08 -30.36 9.01
CA ASN A 59 -19.92 -30.67 10.17
C ASN A 59 -20.38 -32.11 10.00
N GLU A 60 -19.51 -33.07 10.37
CA GLU A 60 -19.96 -34.41 10.72
C GLU A 60 -19.74 -34.61 12.22
N ASP A 61 -20.69 -34.08 13.01
CA ASP A 61 -21.05 -34.63 14.31
C ASP A 61 -21.59 -36.04 14.08
N HIS A 62 -20.71 -37.04 14.09
CA HIS A 62 -21.11 -38.43 14.23
C HIS A 62 -21.42 -38.69 15.71
N LYS A 63 -22.64 -38.30 16.09
CA LYS A 63 -23.39 -38.84 17.22
C LYS A 63 -24.01 -40.17 16.80
N VAL A 64 -23.49 -41.29 17.31
CA VAL A 64 -24.16 -42.47 17.95
C VAL A 64 -23.29 -43.72 17.89
#